data_AF-A0A3D4B6F8-F1
#
_entry.id   AF-A0A3D4B6F8-F1
#
_cell.length_a   1.000
_cell.length_b   1.000
_cell.length_c   1.000
_cell.angle_alpha   90.00
_cell.angle_beta   90.00
_cell.angle_gamma   90.00
#
_symmetry.space_group_name_H-M   'P 1'
#
loop_
_entity.id
_entity.type
_entity.pdbx_description
1 polymer ?
#
loop_
_entity_poly.entity_id
_entity_poly.type
_entity_poly.pdbx_seq_one_letter_code
_entity_poly.pdbx_strand_id
1 'polypeptide(L)'
;MDLSVTPSEKIAFLTNVSLFQALDQSQLEKIANMDEVDDNSAGEYICHEGVIGDSMYLILEGSVSLEKVVWNSAPIVVAETVSER
;
A
#
# COMPACT_ATOMS: atom_id res chain seq x y z
N MET A 1 -13.55 -13.50 -7.86
CA MET A 1 -12.22 -14.15 -7.88
C MET A 1 -11.71 -14.01 -6.48
N ASP A 2 -11.36 -15.10 -5.81
CA ASP A 2 -10.73 -14.99 -4.50
C ASP A 2 -9.35 -14.36 -4.72
N LEU A 3 -9.21 -13.08 -4.36
CA LEU A 3 -7.97 -12.30 -4.44
C LEU A 3 -7.09 -12.57 -3.22
N SER A 4 -7.20 -13.76 -2.60
CA SER A 4 -6.38 -14.15 -1.47
C SER A 4 -4.92 -14.30 -1.94
N VAL A 5 -4.16 -13.22 -1.85
CA VAL A 5 -2.70 -13.28 -1.98
C VAL A 5 -2.18 -14.17 -0.85
N THR A 6 -1.50 -15.24 -1.23
CA THR A 6 -1.01 -16.23 -0.26
C THR A 6 0.06 -15.64 0.65
N PRO A 7 0.22 -16.13 1.88
CA PRO A 7 1.29 -15.68 2.76
C PRO A 7 2.68 -15.76 2.10
N SER A 8 2.93 -16.81 1.31
CA SER A 8 4.17 -16.98 0.55
C SER A 8 4.41 -15.87 -0.48
N GLU A 9 3.37 -15.44 -1.20
CA GLU A 9 3.47 -14.35 -2.17
C GLU A 9 3.72 -13.01 -1.47
N LYS A 10 3.04 -12.77 -0.35
CA LYS A 10 3.28 -11.58 0.49
C LYS A 10 4.73 -11.53 1.00
N ILE A 11 5.28 -12.64 1.50
CA ILE A 11 6.68 -12.70 1.97
C ILE A 11 7.65 -12.42 0.82
N ALA A 12 7.43 -13.02 -0.34
CA ALA A 12 8.27 -12.79 -1.52
C ALA A 12 8.24 -11.32 -1.94
N PHE A 13 7.07 -10.68 -1.92
CA PHE A 13 6.94 -9.26 -2.17
C PHE A 13 7.67 -8.40 -1.12
N LEU A 14 7.42 -8.64 0.16
CA LEU A 14 8.03 -7.89 1.28
C LEU A 14 9.57 -7.97 1.24
N THR A 15 10.14 -9.11 0.83
CA THR A 15 11.59 -9.29 0.69
C THR A 15 12.21 -8.35 -0.36
N ASN A 16 11.44 -7.95 -1.38
CA ASN A 16 11.90 -7.03 -2.43
C ASN A 16 11.72 -5.56 -2.06
N VAL A 17 10.94 -5.25 -1.02
CA VAL A 17 10.72 -3.88 -0.55
C VAL A 17 11.91 -3.45 0.32
N SER A 18 12.60 -2.39 -0.09
CA SER A 18 13.81 -1.89 0.60
C SER A 18 13.57 -1.56 2.08
N LEU A 19 12.37 -1.10 2.43
CA LEU A 19 11.96 -0.80 3.81
C LEU A 19 12.07 -2.01 4.74
N PHE A 20 11.89 -3.23 4.22
CA PHE A 20 11.85 -4.46 5.03
C PHE A 20 13.12 -5.31 4.94
N GLN A 21 14.17 -4.85 4.24
CA GLN A 21 15.41 -5.62 4.05
C GLN A 21 16.15 -5.97 5.36
N ALA A 22 15.92 -5.21 6.43
CA ALA A 22 16.52 -5.47 7.74
C ALA A 22 15.76 -6.52 8.57
N LEU A 23 14.59 -6.98 8.11
CA LEU A 23 13.76 -7.94 8.82
C LEU A 23 14.17 -9.37 8.49
N ASP A 24 14.15 -10.23 9.51
CA ASP A 24 14.32 -11.66 9.31
C ASP A 24 13.04 -12.34 8.80
N GLN A 25 13.17 -13.60 8.40
CA GLN A 25 12.07 -14.41 7.88
C GLN A 25 10.86 -14.47 8.84
N SER A 26 11.10 -14.59 10.16
CA SER A 26 10.01 -14.68 11.14
C SER A 26 9.27 -13.34 11.29
N GLN A 27 9.98 -12.23 11.18
CA GLN A 27 9.39 -10.90 11.18
C GLN A 27 8.58 -10.65 9.91
N LEU A 28 9.09 -11.04 8.74
CA LEU A 28 8.36 -10.95 7.47
C LEU A 28 7.09 -11.81 7.47
N GLU A 29 7.15 -13.02 8.02
CA GLU A 29 5.99 -13.90 8.20
C GLU A 29 4.91 -13.27 9.08
N LYS A 30 5.29 -12.57 10.15
CA LYS A 30 4.32 -11.85 10.99
C LYS A 30 3.58 -10.76 10.22
N ILE A 31 4.28 -10.02 9.37
CA ILE A 31 3.69 -8.97 8.52
C ILE A 31 2.80 -9.61 7.44
N ALA A 32 3.27 -10.66 6.77
CA ALA A 32 2.53 -11.34 5.72
C ALA A 32 1.22 -11.99 6.21
N ASN A 33 1.19 -12.45 7.46
CA ASN A 33 -0.02 -13.00 8.08
C ASN A 33 -0.98 -11.92 8.61
N MET A 34 -0.70 -10.64 8.42
CA MET A 34 -1.69 -9.59 8.66
C MET A 34 -2.77 -9.69 7.57
N ASP A 35 -4.00 -9.93 8.02
CA ASP A 35 -5.20 -10.05 7.19
C ASP A 35 -5.81 -8.68 6.98
N GLU A 36 -5.52 -8.04 5.85
CA GLU A 36 -6.31 -6.95 5.28
C GLU A 36 -5.79 -6.67 3.86
N VAL A 37 -6.18 -7.51 2.91
CA VAL A 37 -6.10 -7.14 1.49
C VAL A 37 -7.40 -6.40 1.18
N ASP A 38 -7.29 -5.12 0.87
CA ASP A 38 -8.44 -4.27 0.56
C ASP A 38 -8.45 -3.94 -0.94
N ASP A 39 -9.58 -4.20 -1.58
CA ASP A 39 -9.78 -3.95 -3.01
C ASP A 39 -10.46 -2.59 -3.18
N ASN A 40 -9.64 -1.58 -3.46
CA ASN A 40 -10.11 -0.20 -3.62
C ASN A 40 -10.48 0.05 -5.08
N SER A 41 -11.69 0.54 -5.30
CA SER A 41 -12.15 0.92 -6.63
C SER A 41 -11.51 2.23 -7.11
N ALA A 42 -11.41 2.41 -8.43
CA ALA A 42 -10.87 3.64 -8.99
C ALA A 42 -11.67 4.87 -8.52
N GLY A 43 -10.96 5.85 -7.95
CA GLY A 43 -11.54 7.06 -7.38
C GLY A 43 -11.89 6.99 -5.89
N GLU A 44 -11.72 5.83 -5.24
CA GLU A 44 -11.82 5.72 -3.80
C GLU A 44 -10.57 6.25 -3.09
N TYR A 45 -10.77 6.85 -1.93
CA TYR A 45 -9.69 7.37 -1.10
C TYR A 45 -9.21 6.31 -0.11
N ILE A 46 -7.93 5.94 -0.20
CA ILE A 46 -7.29 5.01 0.74
C ILE A 46 -7.00 5.69 2.08
N CYS A 47 -6.60 6.96 2.04
CA CYS A 47 -6.34 7.78 3.23
C CYS A 47 -6.61 9.26 2.96
N HIS A 48 -6.69 10.07 4.03
CA HIS A 48 -6.99 11.50 3.94
C HIS A 48 -5.94 12.36 4.64
N GLU A 49 -5.57 13.48 4.02
CA GLU A 49 -4.68 14.48 4.61
C GLU A 49 -5.26 15.01 5.94
N GLY A 50 -4.40 15.13 6.95
CA GLY A 50 -4.77 15.63 8.27
C GLY A 50 -5.38 14.59 9.22
N VAL A 51 -5.63 13.36 8.74
CA VAL A 51 -6.00 12.23 9.60
C VAL A 51 -4.74 11.63 10.22
N ILE A 52 -4.86 11.12 11.46
CA ILE A 52 -3.77 10.41 12.14
C ILE A 52 -3.43 9.16 11.31
N GLY A 53 -2.17 9.05 10.90
CA GLY A 53 -1.66 7.86 10.22
C GLY A 53 -1.17 6.82 11.21
N ASP A 54 -1.91 5.74 11.39
CA ASP A 54 -1.52 4.56 12.19
C ASP A 54 -1.28 3.30 11.33
N SER A 55 -1.51 3.42 10.02
CA SER A 55 -1.50 2.31 9.06
C SER A 55 -0.57 2.62 7.88
N MET A 56 -0.02 1.55 7.27
CA MET A 56 0.78 1.61 6.05
C MET A 56 0.17 0.65 5.03
N TYR A 57 0.19 1.05 3.76
CA TYR A 57 -0.36 0.28 2.66
C TYR A 57 0.74 -0.18 1.71
N LEU A 58 0.54 -1.35 1.14
CA LEU A 58 1.37 -1.90 0.07
C LEU A 58 0.49 -2.05 -1.16
N ILE A 59 0.87 -1.41 -2.25
CA ILE A 59 0.12 -1.46 -3.50
C ILE A 59 0.58 -2.71 -4.25
N LEU A 60 -0.27 -3.73 -4.23
CA LEU A 60 0.03 -5.01 -4.88
C LEU A 60 -0.20 -4.91 -6.39
N GLU A 61 -1.27 -4.22 -6.80
CA GLU A 61 -1.66 -4.05 -8.20
C GLU A 61 -2.40 -2.72 -8.37
N GLY A 62 -2.18 -2.04 -9.50
CA GLY A 62 -2.88 -0.81 -9.85
C GLY A 62 -2.04 0.45 -9.66
N SER A 63 -2.69 1.61 -9.69
CA SER A 63 -2.03 2.91 -9.58
C SER A 63 -2.70 3.78 -8.52
N VAL A 64 -1.90 4.48 -7.72
CA VAL A 64 -2.37 5.41 -6.69
C VAL A 64 -1.67 6.75 -6.86
N SER A 65 -2.43 7.84 -6.75
CA SER A 65 -1.92 9.20 -6.65
C SER A 65 -2.04 9.71 -5.21
N LEU A 66 -1.01 10.40 -4.74
CA LEU A 66 -1.05 11.18 -3.52
C LEU A 66 -1.32 12.63 -3.90
N GLU A 67 -2.40 13.19 -3.39
CA GLU A 67 -2.83 14.55 -3.66
C GLU A 67 -2.74 15.42 -2.42
N LYS A 68 -2.43 16.71 -2.62
CA LYS A 68 -2.44 17.71 -1.56
C LYS A 68 -3.45 18.80 -1.88
N VAL A 69 -4.30 19.11 -0.90
CA VAL A 69 -5.27 20.19 -1.04
C VAL A 69 -4.57 21.52 -0.81
N VAL A 70 -4.70 22.43 -1.79
CA VAL A 70 -4.12 23.77 -1.72
C VAL A 70 -5.25 24.80 -1.66
N TRP A 71 -5.09 25.81 -0.80
CA TRP A 71 -6.11 26.85 -0.63
C TRP A 71 -6.38 27.57 -1.96
N ASN A 72 -7.65 27.66 -2.34
CA ASN A 72 -8.12 28.34 -3.55
C ASN A 72 -7.50 27.78 -4.85
N SER A 73 -7.26 26.47 -4.92
CA SER A 73 -6.74 25.78 -6.10
C SER A 73 -7.27 24.34 -6.18
N ALA A 74 -7.18 23.72 -7.35
CA ALA A 74 -7.42 22.28 -7.48
C ALA A 74 -6.35 21.49 -6.69
N PRO A 75 -6.66 20.26 -6.23
CA PRO A 75 -5.66 19.38 -5.63
C PRO A 75 -4.46 19.20 -6.55
N ILE A 76 -3.26 19.19 -5.97
CA ILE A 76 -2.02 18.91 -6.71
C ILE A 76 -1.57 17.49 -6.43
N VAL A 77 -1.24 16.75 -7.48
CA VAL A 77 -0.60 15.44 -7.34
C VAL A 77 0.85 15.67 -6.90
N VAL A 78 1.23 15.11 -5.75
CA VAL A 78 2.56 15.26 -5.15
C VAL A 78 3.43 14.00 -5.29
N ALA A 79 2.81 12.84 -5.49
CA ALA A 79 3.48 11.59 -5.80
C ALA A 79 2.50 10.64 -6.51
N GLU A 80 3.02 9.74 -7.32
CA GLU A 80 2.25 8.67 -7.96
C GLU A 80 3.08 7.39 -7.91
N THR A 81 2.39 6.26 -7.85
CA THR A 81 3.03 4.96 -7.95
C THR A 81 2.14 3.99 -8.70
N VAL A 82 2.77 3.09 -9.44
CA VAL A 82 2.12 2.06 -10.24
C VAL A 82 2.77 0.73 -9.88
N SER A 83 1.96 -0.26 -9.55
CA SER A 83 2.38 -1.65 -9.42
C SER A 83 1.75 -2.45 -10.56
N GLU A 84 2.60 -2.95 -11.43
CA GLU A 84 2.26 -3.93 -12.46
C GLU A 84 2.73 -5.28 -11.90
N ARG A 85 1.80 -6.21 -11.62
CA ARG A 85 2.13 -7.51 -11.02
C ARG A 85 3.16 -8.31 -11.81
#